data_AF-A0A9W4K1B0-F1
#
_entry.id   AF-A0A9W4K1B0-F1
#
_cell.length_a   1.000
_cell.length_b   1.000
_cell.length_c   1.000
_cell.angle_alpha   90.00
_cell.angle_beta   90.00
_cell.angle_gamma   90.00
#
_symmetry.space_group_name_H-M   'P 1'
#
loop_
_entity.id
_entity.type
_entity.pdbx_description
1 polymer ?
#
loop_
_entity_poly.entity_id
_entity_poly.type
_entity_poly.pdbx_seq_one_letter_code
_entity_poly.pdbx_strand_id
1 'polypeptide(L)'
;MSLAQGLSANGNSNGFEGSFTVGAGKSAYHTVGFANGSTLVVETTVTISRFPFENGTSLWESLCLPQETSGETSEDESNETPSPNLPAPDGYPEPVIRENANRILGVLPDSKGLEDTAVLAVPTFDDAVNDVAVTNGTAVFARIARDFIYNATSAGRTKMIIDLSGNGGGVITAGLNLFRLFFPNEDIYTAARWRAHESVDLAGRAAELVLQPNDTIFLNRKSKVKPDQKTGFESWKDLFGPYDILGVPSSSLVADNFTMTSTSESPISGYGDIDLDPAEPAFKAENIILASVRTIAFGGRPNHGPMQGMGGVKGSQVFLLSDISKVAEIATLAIQENSNSSEPIVAPDDMDHFKDIFPIPLSDFPITLTTGQVNLLNAFKPNNHSLPRQFIYEAAECRRYFTLDNIIAPETLWASAADAMFYGGDCVPGSTNGTGSLWPSES
;
A
#
# COMPACT_ATOMS: atom_id res chain seq x y z
N MET A 1 8.36 -28.23 -21.76
CA MET A 1 9.44 -28.05 -20.76
C MET A 1 9.10 -26.82 -19.95
N SER A 2 8.95 -26.95 -18.63
CA SER A 2 8.68 -25.78 -17.77
C SER A 2 9.99 -25.10 -17.43
N LEU A 3 10.15 -23.83 -17.81
CA LEU A 3 11.30 -23.01 -17.44
C LEU A 3 11.05 -22.41 -16.06
N ALA A 4 11.59 -23.08 -15.03
CA ALA A 4 11.76 -22.49 -13.71
C ALA A 4 12.88 -21.44 -13.78
N GLN A 5 12.54 -20.24 -14.25
CA GLN A 5 13.44 -19.10 -14.35
C GLN A 5 12.92 -17.99 -13.44
N GLY A 6 13.69 -17.70 -12.39
CA GLY A 6 13.52 -16.45 -11.64
C GLY A 6 13.95 -15.31 -12.54
N LEU A 7 13.07 -14.33 -12.72
CA LEU A 7 13.40 -13.06 -13.33
C LEU A 7 13.82 -12.12 -12.20
N SER A 8 14.95 -11.45 -12.36
CA SER A 8 15.41 -10.38 -11.47
C SER A 8 15.55 -9.11 -12.30
N ALA A 9 14.88 -8.05 -11.86
CA ALA A 9 15.01 -6.72 -12.43
C ALA A 9 15.41 -5.77 -11.30
N ASN A 10 16.66 -5.30 -11.32
CA ASN A 10 17.14 -4.29 -10.39
C ASN A 10 16.69 -2.91 -10.88
N GLY A 11 15.44 -2.55 -10.58
CA GLY A 11 14.95 -1.17 -10.66
C GLY A 11 15.01 -0.54 -9.28
N ASN A 12 15.62 0.65 -9.16
CA ASN A 12 15.83 1.33 -7.88
C ASN A 12 14.52 2.00 -7.38
N SER A 13 13.53 1.19 -6.99
CA SER A 13 12.25 1.69 -6.47
C SER A 13 11.67 0.77 -5.38
N ASN A 14 12.10 0.99 -4.13
CA ASN A 14 11.50 0.53 -2.86
C ASN A 14 10.99 -0.93 -2.79
N GLY A 15 11.49 -1.80 -3.66
CA GLY A 15 11.09 -3.20 -3.76
C GLY A 15 12.05 -4.08 -2.97
N PHE A 16 11.50 -4.93 -2.09
CA PHE A 16 12.23 -6.05 -1.51
C PHE A 16 12.86 -6.89 -2.63
N GLU A 17 14.06 -7.44 -2.42
CA GLU A 17 14.61 -8.46 -3.33
C GLU A 17 13.59 -9.59 -3.52
N GLY A 18 13.19 -9.85 -4.77
CA GLY A 18 12.12 -10.79 -5.11
C GLY A 18 10.71 -10.20 -5.26
N SER A 19 10.53 -8.89 -5.06
CA SER A 19 9.31 -8.16 -5.43
C SER A 19 9.38 -7.69 -6.89
N PHE A 20 8.46 -8.18 -7.73
CA PHE A 20 8.28 -7.64 -9.07
C PHE A 20 7.48 -6.32 -9.00
N THR A 21 8.20 -5.20 -8.94
CA THR A 21 7.62 -3.86 -9.16
C THR A 21 7.92 -3.39 -10.60
N VAL A 22 7.72 -4.28 -11.57
CA VAL A 22 7.70 -3.93 -13.00
C VAL A 22 6.27 -3.56 -13.36
N GLY A 23 5.85 -2.35 -12.96
CA GLY A 23 4.76 -1.69 -13.68
C GLY A 23 5.25 -1.44 -15.10
N ALA A 24 4.55 -1.96 -16.11
CA ALA A 24 4.92 -1.67 -17.50
C ALA A 24 4.76 -0.16 -17.78
N GLY A 25 5.52 0.36 -18.75
CA GLY A 25 5.63 1.81 -18.97
C GLY A 25 6.64 2.54 -18.09
N LYS A 26 7.49 1.85 -17.31
CA LYS A 26 8.81 2.39 -16.94
C LYS A 26 9.74 2.26 -18.15
N SER A 27 10.51 3.29 -18.45
CA SER A 27 11.42 3.36 -19.61
C SER A 27 12.45 2.22 -19.59
N ALA A 28 12.85 1.76 -20.79
CA ALA A 28 13.91 0.77 -20.96
C ALA A 28 15.32 1.25 -20.53
N TYR A 29 15.40 2.46 -19.96
CA TYR A 29 16.61 3.08 -19.45
C TYR A 29 16.27 3.88 -18.19
N HIS A 30 17.20 3.90 -17.24
CA HIS A 30 17.26 4.84 -16.11
C HIS A 30 18.37 5.85 -16.37
N THR A 31 18.05 7.14 -16.38
CA THR A 31 19.08 8.19 -16.27
C THR A 31 19.41 8.36 -14.79
N VAL A 32 20.70 8.39 -14.45
CA VAL A 32 21.20 8.61 -13.10
C VAL A 32 21.99 9.92 -13.08
N GLY A 33 21.60 10.80 -12.17
CA GLY A 33 22.30 12.03 -11.84
C GLY A 33 23.14 11.93 -10.59
N PHE A 34 24.19 12.74 -10.57
CA PHE A 34 25.15 12.89 -9.49
C PHE A 34 25.38 14.41 -9.24
N ALA A 35 26.54 14.89 -8.78
CA ALA A 35 26.67 16.21 -8.12
C ALA A 35 27.73 17.20 -8.68
N ASN A 36 28.14 17.03 -9.94
CA ASN A 36 29.31 17.59 -10.62
C ASN A 36 29.13 17.98 -12.13
N GLY A 37 28.38 17.26 -12.97
CA GLY A 37 27.87 17.82 -14.25
C GLY A 37 27.49 16.94 -15.48
N SER A 38 28.06 15.74 -15.71
CA SER A 38 27.92 15.00 -17.01
C SER A 38 26.59 14.21 -17.28
N THR A 39 26.55 12.87 -17.21
CA THR A 39 25.33 11.99 -17.23
C THR A 39 25.67 10.48 -17.16
N LEU A 40 24.76 9.61 -16.62
CA LEU A 40 24.77 8.15 -16.89
C LEU A 40 23.38 7.62 -17.30
N VAL A 41 23.26 7.04 -18.50
CA VAL A 41 22.07 6.29 -18.94
C VAL A 41 22.34 4.79 -18.76
N VAL A 42 21.61 4.15 -17.85
CA VAL A 42 21.67 2.71 -17.55
C VAL A 42 20.53 2.00 -18.26
N GLU A 43 20.83 1.04 -19.12
CA GLU A 43 19.81 0.21 -19.79
C GLU A 43 19.16 -0.77 -18.79
N THR A 44 17.83 -0.81 -18.76
CA THR A 44 17.03 -1.66 -17.86
C THR A 44 17.01 -3.10 -18.38
N THR A 45 18.11 -3.83 -18.19
CA THR A 45 18.24 -5.21 -18.68
C THR A 45 17.50 -6.21 -17.80
N VAL A 46 16.54 -6.93 -18.37
CA VAL A 46 15.91 -8.10 -17.73
C VAL A 46 16.91 -9.24 -17.69
N THR A 47 17.53 -9.48 -16.52
CA THR A 47 18.54 -10.53 -16.37
C THR A 47 17.90 -11.78 -15.80
N ILE A 48 17.81 -12.84 -16.62
CA ILE A 48 17.37 -14.15 -16.15
C ILE A 48 18.56 -14.84 -15.46
N SER A 49 18.69 -14.61 -14.15
CA SER A 49 19.69 -15.26 -13.31
C SER A 49 19.09 -16.49 -12.61
N ARG A 50 19.90 -17.53 -12.41
CA ARG A 50 19.59 -18.55 -11.40
C ARG A 50 19.92 -17.94 -10.04
N PHE A 51 18.96 -17.87 -9.13
CA PHE A 51 19.23 -17.56 -7.73
C PHE A 51 20.21 -18.61 -7.18
N PRO A 52 21.48 -18.25 -6.91
CA PRO A 52 22.54 -19.24 -6.70
C PRO A 52 22.70 -19.64 -5.23
N PHE A 53 21.93 -19.01 -4.33
CA PHE A 53 22.04 -19.16 -2.89
C PHE A 53 21.07 -20.23 -2.40
N GLU A 54 21.59 -21.25 -1.72
CA GLU A 54 20.78 -22.38 -1.22
C GLU A 54 20.03 -22.02 0.08
N ASN A 55 20.49 -21.00 0.79
CA ASN A 55 19.92 -20.54 2.07
C ASN A 55 20.32 -19.08 2.40
N GLY A 56 19.67 -18.50 3.40
CA GLY A 56 19.92 -17.13 3.85
C GLY A 56 21.34 -16.86 4.36
N THR A 57 22.06 -17.87 4.85
CA THR A 57 23.47 -17.72 5.25
C THR A 57 24.36 -17.50 4.02
N SER A 58 24.21 -18.30 2.97
CA SER A 58 24.96 -18.12 1.72
C SER A 58 24.66 -16.79 1.01
N LEU A 59 23.43 -16.27 1.16
CA LEU A 59 23.06 -14.93 0.68
C LEU A 59 23.75 -13.83 1.52
N TRP A 60 23.65 -13.93 2.85
CA TRP A 60 24.27 -13.00 3.80
C TRP A 60 25.79 -12.92 3.64
N GLU A 61 26.46 -14.07 3.54
CA GLU A 61 27.91 -14.15 3.35
C GLU A 61 28.37 -13.56 2.01
N SER A 62 27.56 -13.68 0.96
CA SER A 62 27.91 -13.21 -0.38
C SER A 62 27.59 -11.74 -0.64
N LEU A 63 26.54 -11.18 -0.03
CA LEU A 63 26.01 -9.84 -0.36
C LEU A 63 25.99 -8.86 0.82
N CYS A 64 25.96 -9.34 2.07
CA CYS A 64 25.78 -8.50 3.25
C CYS A 64 27.05 -8.35 4.11
N LEU A 65 28.07 -9.19 3.88
CA LEU A 65 29.40 -8.98 4.45
C LEU A 65 30.17 -7.92 3.63
N PRO A 66 30.93 -7.00 4.27
CA PRO A 66 31.75 -6.04 3.56
C PRO A 66 32.80 -6.74 2.68
N GLN A 67 32.72 -6.53 1.37
CA GLN A 67 33.81 -6.83 0.44
C GLN A 67 34.57 -5.54 0.16
N GLU A 68 35.90 -5.63 0.00
CA GLU A 68 36.68 -4.48 -0.46
C GLU A 68 36.42 -4.22 -1.94
N THR A 69 35.79 -3.10 -2.25
CA THR A 69 35.59 -2.62 -3.63
C THR A 69 36.39 -1.35 -3.89
N SER A 70 37.22 -1.41 -4.93
CA SER A 70 37.82 -0.24 -5.57
C SER A 70 36.73 0.58 -6.26
N GLY A 71 36.66 1.89 -6.00
CA GLY A 71 35.59 2.74 -6.49
C GLY A 71 35.74 3.19 -7.95
N GLU A 72 34.60 3.47 -8.58
CA GLU A 72 34.48 4.24 -9.82
C GLU A 72 33.43 5.36 -9.65
N THR A 73 33.52 6.38 -10.49
CA THR A 73 32.95 7.73 -10.32
C THR A 73 31.89 8.09 -11.36
N SER A 74 31.15 9.19 -11.13
CA SER A 74 29.92 9.49 -11.86
C SER A 74 29.50 10.98 -11.82
N GLU A 75 28.73 11.46 -12.81
CA GLU A 75 28.25 12.87 -12.94
C GLU A 75 26.82 13.03 -13.61
N ASP A 76 26.14 14.16 -13.33
CA ASP A 76 24.73 14.73 -13.30
C ASP A 76 23.55 14.42 -14.26
N GLU A 77 22.33 14.59 -13.71
CA GLU A 77 21.04 14.55 -14.41
C GLU A 77 20.75 15.82 -15.21
N SER A 78 20.21 15.63 -16.42
CA SER A 78 19.69 16.70 -17.25
C SER A 78 18.37 17.26 -16.69
N ASN A 79 18.33 18.57 -16.44
CA ASN A 79 17.08 19.31 -16.17
C ASN A 79 16.11 19.24 -17.36
N GLU A 80 15.20 18.27 -17.38
CA GLU A 80 13.93 18.39 -18.08
C GLU A 80 12.83 18.76 -17.07
N THR A 81 12.26 19.96 -17.23
CA THR A 81 11.04 20.35 -16.51
C THR A 81 9.93 19.33 -16.77
N PRO A 82 9.33 18.70 -15.74
CA PRO A 82 8.29 17.72 -15.95
C PRO A 82 7.07 18.35 -16.63
N SER A 83 6.70 17.80 -17.78
CA SER A 83 5.35 17.99 -18.32
C SER A 83 4.34 17.51 -17.27
N PRO A 84 3.26 18.25 -16.96
CA PRO A 84 2.25 17.81 -16.02
C PRO A 84 1.47 16.56 -16.50
N ASN A 85 1.68 16.15 -17.76
CA ASN A 85 1.15 14.94 -18.35
C ASN A 85 2.31 14.01 -18.74
N LEU A 86 2.40 12.85 -18.08
CA LEU A 86 3.25 11.74 -18.52
C LEU A 86 2.69 11.12 -19.81
N PRO A 87 3.52 10.49 -20.66
CA PRO A 87 3.05 9.63 -21.74
C PRO A 87 2.17 8.49 -21.18
N ALA A 88 1.35 7.90 -22.04
CA ALA A 88 0.64 6.67 -21.66
C ALA A 88 1.66 5.53 -21.40
N PRO A 89 1.40 4.61 -20.46
CA PRO A 89 2.33 3.52 -20.15
C PRO A 89 2.56 2.60 -21.36
N ASP A 90 3.81 2.43 -21.77
CA ASP A 90 4.16 1.54 -22.88
C ASP A 90 3.70 0.09 -22.63
N GLY A 91 3.15 -0.53 -23.68
CA GLY A 91 2.67 -1.91 -23.66
C GLY A 91 1.24 -2.11 -23.11
N TYR A 92 0.66 -1.09 -22.44
CA TYR A 92 -0.76 -1.12 -22.07
C TYR A 92 -1.64 -0.77 -23.30
N PRO A 93 -2.88 -1.32 -23.39
CA PRO A 93 -3.85 -0.84 -24.37
C PRO A 93 -4.25 0.62 -24.11
N GLU A 94 -4.75 1.30 -25.15
CA GLU A 94 -5.14 2.70 -25.03
C GLU A 94 -6.28 2.89 -24.00
N PRO A 95 -6.05 3.68 -22.94
CA PRO A 95 -7.05 3.87 -21.89
C PRO A 95 -8.12 4.88 -22.32
N VAL A 96 -9.39 4.52 -22.09
CA VAL A 96 -10.53 5.42 -22.35
C VAL A 96 -10.60 6.57 -21.35
N ILE A 97 -9.94 6.43 -20.20
CA ILE A 97 -9.78 7.47 -19.18
C ILE A 97 -8.47 7.22 -18.41
N ARG A 98 -7.69 8.28 -18.16
CA ARG A 98 -6.35 8.20 -17.56
C ARG A 98 -6.09 9.43 -16.70
N GLU A 99 -5.46 9.23 -15.55
CA GLU A 99 -4.91 10.32 -14.75
C GLU A 99 -3.49 10.68 -15.25
N ASN A 100 -3.17 11.98 -15.26
CA ASN A 100 -2.01 12.51 -15.99
C ASN A 100 -0.64 11.99 -15.52
N ALA A 101 -0.53 11.55 -14.26
CA ALA A 101 0.65 10.96 -13.66
C ALA A 101 0.61 9.41 -13.64
N ASN A 102 -0.28 8.79 -14.42
CA ASN A 102 -0.46 7.34 -14.55
C ASN A 102 -0.84 6.61 -13.26
N ARG A 103 -1.35 7.31 -12.24
CA ARG A 103 -1.71 6.69 -10.95
C ARG A 103 -2.96 5.82 -11.03
N ILE A 104 -3.81 6.10 -12.01
CA ILE A 104 -5.01 5.32 -12.32
C ILE A 104 -5.36 5.45 -13.81
N LEU A 105 -5.70 4.33 -14.44
CA LEU A 105 -6.17 4.27 -15.83
C LEU A 105 -7.27 3.23 -16.00
N GLY A 106 -8.29 3.60 -16.76
CA GLY A 106 -9.42 2.75 -17.13
C GLY A 106 -9.33 2.36 -18.60
N VAL A 107 -9.37 1.06 -18.86
CA VAL A 107 -9.25 0.44 -20.19
C VAL A 107 -10.51 -0.38 -20.48
N LEU A 108 -11.02 -0.30 -21.71
CA LEU A 108 -12.05 -1.18 -22.23
C LEU A 108 -11.42 -2.04 -23.34
N PRO A 109 -10.84 -3.21 -23.01
CA PRO A 109 -10.11 -4.01 -23.99
C PRO A 109 -11.06 -4.57 -25.06
N ASP A 110 -10.67 -4.49 -26.32
CA ASP A 110 -11.38 -5.13 -27.44
C ASP A 110 -10.69 -6.44 -27.88
N SER A 111 -9.71 -6.90 -27.10
CA SER A 111 -9.03 -8.18 -27.28
C SER A 111 -9.92 -9.36 -26.88
N LYS A 112 -9.66 -10.49 -27.54
CA LYS A 112 -10.43 -11.73 -27.36
C LYS A 112 -10.30 -12.28 -25.94
N GLY A 113 -11.43 -12.52 -25.28
CA GLY A 113 -11.52 -12.98 -23.90
C GLY A 113 -11.72 -11.86 -22.87
N LEU A 114 -11.88 -10.61 -23.32
CA LEU A 114 -12.13 -9.43 -22.48
C LEU A 114 -13.33 -8.58 -22.98
N GLU A 115 -14.10 -9.05 -23.97
CA GLU A 115 -15.13 -8.25 -24.66
C GLU A 115 -16.27 -7.76 -23.75
N ASP A 116 -16.58 -8.47 -22.65
CA ASP A 116 -17.53 -8.06 -21.60
C ASP A 116 -16.83 -7.57 -20.31
N THR A 117 -15.51 -7.46 -20.32
CA THR A 117 -14.66 -7.04 -19.19
C THR A 117 -14.16 -5.61 -19.35
N ALA A 118 -14.19 -4.86 -18.25
CA ALA A 118 -13.49 -3.59 -18.09
C ALA A 118 -12.28 -3.78 -17.17
N VAL A 119 -11.23 -2.98 -17.34
CA VAL A 119 -10.03 -3.04 -16.49
C VAL A 119 -9.69 -1.68 -15.92
N LEU A 120 -9.61 -1.60 -14.59
CA LEU A 120 -9.11 -0.44 -13.85
C LEU A 120 -7.72 -0.78 -13.30
N ALA A 121 -6.67 -0.28 -13.93
CA ALA A 121 -5.32 -0.43 -13.41
C ALA A 121 -4.97 0.73 -12.48
N VAL A 122 -4.41 0.40 -11.31
CA VAL A 122 -4.06 1.35 -10.25
C VAL A 122 -2.59 1.11 -9.85
N PRO A 123 -1.62 1.72 -10.55
CA PRO A 123 -0.20 1.53 -10.24
C PRO A 123 0.26 2.10 -8.89
N THR A 124 -0.43 3.11 -8.34
CA THR A 124 -0.18 3.61 -6.98
C THR A 124 -1.39 4.38 -6.42
N PHE A 125 -1.51 4.48 -5.10
CA PHE A 125 -2.40 5.40 -4.38
C PHE A 125 -1.69 6.69 -3.92
N ASP A 126 -0.40 6.87 -4.21
CA ASP A 126 0.37 8.06 -3.83
C ASP A 126 -0.21 9.35 -4.46
N ASP A 127 0.01 10.48 -3.80
CA ASP A 127 -0.32 11.83 -4.29
C ASP A 127 0.88 12.59 -4.88
N ALA A 128 2.08 12.05 -4.70
CA ALA A 128 3.31 12.48 -5.37
C ALA A 128 3.82 11.41 -6.35
N VAL A 129 4.25 11.83 -7.53
CA VAL A 129 5.00 10.99 -8.49
C VAL A 129 6.24 11.77 -8.91
N ASN A 130 7.43 11.17 -8.73
CA ASN A 130 8.73 11.80 -9.00
C ASN A 130 8.87 13.18 -8.30
N ASP A 131 8.54 13.23 -7.00
CA ASP A 131 8.55 14.44 -6.14
C ASP A 131 7.67 15.62 -6.61
N VAL A 132 6.83 15.42 -7.63
CA VAL A 132 5.81 16.40 -8.04
C VAL A 132 4.51 16.09 -7.30
N ALA A 133 4.15 16.95 -6.34
CA ALA A 133 2.84 16.91 -5.70
C ALA A 133 1.73 17.22 -6.71
N VAL A 134 0.79 16.30 -6.90
CA VAL A 134 -0.35 16.50 -7.79
C VAL A 134 -1.43 17.29 -7.03
N THR A 135 -1.67 18.54 -7.42
CA THR A 135 -2.73 19.37 -6.83
C THR A 135 -4.09 18.64 -6.89
N ASN A 136 -4.71 18.43 -5.72
CA ASN A 136 -5.94 17.65 -5.55
C ASN A 136 -5.85 16.19 -6.06
N GLY A 137 -4.66 15.57 -5.97
CA GLY A 137 -4.37 14.26 -6.51
C GLY A 137 -5.36 13.17 -6.10
N THR A 138 -5.78 13.13 -4.83
CA THR A 138 -6.76 12.15 -4.32
C THR A 138 -8.17 12.39 -4.84
N ALA A 139 -8.65 13.64 -4.89
CA ALA A 139 -9.93 13.98 -5.49
C ALA A 139 -9.98 13.71 -7.00
N VAL A 140 -8.87 13.94 -7.72
CA VAL A 140 -8.75 13.57 -9.15
C VAL A 140 -8.81 12.05 -9.31
N PHE A 141 -8.07 11.29 -8.49
CA PHE A 141 -8.09 9.84 -8.50
C PHE A 141 -9.52 9.28 -8.27
N ALA A 142 -10.20 9.77 -7.23
CA ALA A 142 -11.57 9.38 -6.89
C ALA A 142 -12.55 9.63 -8.05
N ARG A 143 -12.44 10.81 -8.70
CA ARG A 143 -13.23 11.14 -9.89
C ARG A 143 -12.95 10.18 -11.05
N ILE A 144 -11.69 9.93 -11.38
CA ILE A 144 -11.32 9.04 -12.51
C ILE A 144 -11.82 7.61 -12.27
N ALA A 145 -11.69 7.09 -11.05
CA ALA A 145 -12.21 5.76 -10.68
C ALA A 145 -13.73 5.67 -10.89
N ARG A 146 -14.49 6.65 -10.40
CA ARG A 146 -15.95 6.71 -10.54
C ARG A 146 -16.38 6.89 -12.00
N ASP A 147 -15.79 7.84 -12.71
CA ASP A 147 -16.12 8.13 -14.11
C ASP A 147 -15.81 6.91 -15.00
N PHE A 148 -14.77 6.13 -14.67
CA PHE A 148 -14.52 4.85 -15.34
C PHE A 148 -15.60 3.80 -15.10
N ILE A 149 -16.14 3.69 -13.89
CA ILE A 149 -17.25 2.77 -13.59
C ILE A 149 -18.47 3.10 -14.47
N TYR A 150 -18.77 4.40 -14.66
CA TYR A 150 -19.82 4.84 -15.58
C TYR A 150 -19.50 4.57 -17.05
N ASN A 151 -18.25 4.78 -17.49
CA ASN A 151 -17.83 4.45 -18.85
C ASN A 151 -17.96 2.94 -19.15
N ALA A 152 -17.51 2.10 -18.22
CA ALA A 152 -17.55 0.64 -18.35
C ALA A 152 -18.99 0.10 -18.41
N THR A 153 -19.87 0.55 -17.51
CA THR A 153 -21.29 0.16 -17.51
C THR A 153 -22.04 0.69 -18.74
N SER A 154 -21.77 1.93 -19.16
CA SER A 154 -22.35 2.51 -20.39
C SER A 154 -21.90 1.78 -21.66
N ALA A 155 -20.68 1.24 -21.66
CA ALA A 155 -20.15 0.38 -22.73
C ALA A 155 -20.65 -1.08 -22.64
N GLY A 156 -21.56 -1.40 -21.71
CA GLY A 156 -22.15 -2.73 -21.56
C GLY A 156 -21.22 -3.79 -20.96
N ARG A 157 -20.08 -3.41 -20.37
CA ARG A 157 -19.19 -4.36 -19.69
C ARG A 157 -19.86 -4.87 -18.41
N THR A 158 -19.79 -6.17 -18.16
CA THR A 158 -20.44 -6.85 -17.01
C THR A 158 -19.45 -7.41 -16.00
N LYS A 159 -18.16 -7.41 -16.34
CA LYS A 159 -17.04 -7.86 -15.52
C LYS A 159 -16.06 -6.71 -15.28
N MET A 160 -15.34 -6.76 -14.15
CA MET A 160 -14.31 -5.80 -13.79
C MET A 160 -13.05 -6.51 -13.30
N ILE A 161 -11.89 -6.09 -13.80
CA ILE A 161 -10.57 -6.37 -13.21
C ILE A 161 -10.07 -5.09 -12.56
N ILE A 162 -9.74 -5.13 -11.28
CA ILE A 162 -9.02 -4.04 -10.60
C ILE A 162 -7.58 -4.52 -10.42
N ASP A 163 -6.70 -4.04 -11.30
CA ASP A 163 -5.30 -4.43 -11.34
C ASP A 163 -4.49 -3.58 -10.36
N LEU A 164 -4.14 -4.20 -9.23
CA LEU A 164 -3.24 -3.67 -8.20
C LEU A 164 -1.83 -4.26 -8.30
N SER A 165 -1.47 -4.92 -9.41
CA SER A 165 -0.14 -5.51 -9.57
C SER A 165 0.93 -4.41 -9.60
N GLY A 166 2.01 -4.61 -8.84
CA GLY A 166 3.06 -3.61 -8.66
C GLY A 166 2.67 -2.38 -7.82
N ASN A 167 1.45 -2.29 -7.29
CA ASN A 167 1.03 -1.17 -6.45
C ASN A 167 1.74 -1.19 -5.08
N GLY A 168 2.52 -0.14 -4.80
CA GLY A 168 3.32 -0.01 -3.58
C GLY A 168 2.55 0.45 -2.33
N GLY A 169 1.28 0.86 -2.49
CA GLY A 169 0.48 1.53 -1.46
C GLY A 169 0.26 3.01 -1.79
N GLY A 170 0.28 3.84 -0.75
CA GLY A 170 0.10 5.30 -0.85
C GLY A 170 -1.02 5.81 0.05
N VAL A 171 -1.76 6.83 -0.40
CA VAL A 171 -2.74 7.54 0.43
C VAL A 171 -3.93 6.62 0.79
N ILE A 172 -4.10 6.35 2.08
CA ILE A 172 -5.11 5.41 2.62
C ILE A 172 -6.52 5.74 2.11
N THR A 173 -6.91 7.02 2.12
CA THR A 173 -8.25 7.47 1.70
C THR A 173 -8.57 7.17 0.24
N ALA A 174 -7.57 7.16 -0.66
CA ALA A 174 -7.77 6.78 -2.05
C ALA A 174 -8.19 5.31 -2.19
N GLY A 175 -7.56 4.41 -1.42
CA GLY A 175 -7.93 2.99 -1.35
C GLY A 175 -9.29 2.76 -0.69
N LEU A 176 -9.60 3.49 0.39
CA LEU A 176 -10.91 3.44 1.05
C LEU A 176 -12.03 3.93 0.13
N ASN A 177 -11.79 5.00 -0.63
CA ASN A 177 -12.74 5.49 -1.62
C ASN A 177 -12.94 4.48 -2.74
N LEU A 178 -11.86 3.90 -3.28
CA LEU A 178 -11.95 2.87 -4.32
C LEU A 178 -12.81 1.68 -3.87
N PHE A 179 -12.65 1.23 -2.62
CA PHE A 179 -13.53 0.22 -2.03
C PHE A 179 -15.00 0.66 -2.05
N ARG A 180 -15.31 1.87 -1.56
CA ARG A 180 -16.69 2.40 -1.52
C ARG A 180 -17.33 2.56 -2.90
N LEU A 181 -16.56 2.88 -3.94
CA LEU A 181 -17.06 2.99 -5.31
C LEU A 181 -17.54 1.65 -5.89
N PHE A 182 -16.91 0.52 -5.50
CA PHE A 182 -17.31 -0.81 -5.95
C PHE A 182 -18.28 -1.52 -4.99
N PHE A 183 -18.23 -1.18 -3.70
CA PHE A 183 -19.04 -1.78 -2.63
C PHE A 183 -19.81 -0.71 -1.82
N PRO A 184 -20.70 0.08 -2.46
CA PRO A 184 -21.42 1.19 -1.80
C PRO A 184 -22.36 0.73 -0.68
N ASN A 185 -22.70 -0.56 -0.63
CA ASN A 185 -23.54 -1.16 0.40
C ASN A 185 -22.75 -1.79 1.57
N GLU A 186 -21.41 -1.76 1.54
CA GLU A 186 -20.54 -2.38 2.56
C GLU A 186 -19.85 -1.34 3.46
N ASP A 187 -19.86 -1.58 4.78
CA ASP A 187 -19.15 -0.76 5.76
C ASP A 187 -17.62 -0.93 5.65
N ILE A 188 -16.87 0.17 5.75
CA ILE A 188 -15.40 0.11 5.83
C ILE A 188 -14.96 -0.41 7.21
N TYR A 189 -14.12 -1.45 7.23
CA TYR A 189 -13.54 -1.99 8.46
C TYR A 189 -11.99 -2.00 8.42
N THR A 190 -11.38 -1.00 9.08
CA THR A 190 -9.91 -0.82 9.20
C THR A 190 -9.37 -1.08 10.61
N ALA A 191 -10.07 -1.87 11.42
CA ALA A 191 -9.73 -2.04 12.84
C ALA A 191 -8.26 -2.44 13.06
N ALA A 192 -7.57 -1.64 13.86
CA ALA A 192 -6.15 -1.72 14.09
C ALA A 192 -5.78 -1.75 15.58
N ARG A 193 -4.53 -2.11 15.88
CA ARG A 193 -3.86 -1.85 17.16
C ARG A 193 -2.37 -1.57 16.97
N TRP A 194 -1.79 -0.81 17.90
CA TRP A 194 -0.36 -0.74 18.13
C TRP A 194 0.03 -1.34 19.49
N ARG A 195 1.32 -1.60 19.69
CA ARG A 195 1.86 -2.02 21.00
C ARG A 195 1.88 -0.83 21.95
N ALA A 196 1.42 -1.02 23.18
CA ALA A 196 1.46 0.00 24.21
C ALA A 196 2.80 -0.09 24.96
N HIS A 197 3.61 0.96 24.85
CA HIS A 197 4.84 1.15 25.62
C HIS A 197 5.00 2.62 26.01
N GLU A 198 5.84 2.87 27.02
CA GLU A 198 5.94 4.16 27.71
C GLU A 198 6.19 5.35 26.76
N SER A 199 7.12 5.24 25.82
CA SER A 199 7.37 6.31 24.84
C SER A 199 6.16 6.62 23.95
N VAL A 200 5.32 5.65 23.59
CA VAL A 200 4.07 5.91 22.84
C VAL A 200 2.99 6.54 23.74
N ASP A 201 2.95 6.22 25.04
CA ASP A 201 2.06 6.90 25.98
C ASP A 201 2.43 8.38 26.13
N LEU A 202 3.71 8.68 26.37
CA LEU A 202 4.20 10.05 26.51
C LEU A 202 3.98 10.86 25.23
N ALA A 203 4.24 10.26 24.06
CA ALA A 203 3.95 10.89 22.77
C ALA A 203 2.45 11.18 22.56
N GLY A 204 1.56 10.28 22.98
CA GLY A 204 0.11 10.47 22.88
C GLY A 204 -0.44 11.50 23.87
N ARG A 205 0.08 11.52 25.11
CA ARG A 205 -0.22 12.57 26.10
C ARG A 205 0.22 13.95 25.61
N ALA A 206 1.37 14.03 24.94
CA ALA A 206 1.83 15.25 24.27
C ALA A 206 0.93 15.63 23.08
N ALA A 207 0.55 14.66 22.23
CA ALA A 207 -0.33 14.85 21.09
C ALA A 207 -1.71 15.43 21.47
N GLU A 208 -2.27 15.04 22.62
CA GLU A 208 -3.54 15.61 23.13
C GLU A 208 -3.47 17.13 23.34
N LEU A 209 -2.30 17.68 23.70
CA LEU A 209 -2.11 19.12 23.91
C LEU A 209 -2.03 19.92 22.60
N VAL A 210 -1.31 19.39 21.60
CA VAL A 210 -0.90 20.17 20.42
C VAL A 210 -1.67 19.85 19.13
N LEU A 211 -2.06 18.59 18.92
CA LEU A 211 -2.69 18.18 17.66
C LEU A 211 -4.15 18.63 17.58
N GLN A 212 -4.52 19.14 16.40
CA GLN A 212 -5.88 19.53 16.06
C GLN A 212 -6.69 18.30 15.61
N PRO A 213 -8.03 18.33 15.62
CA PRO A 213 -8.84 17.15 15.26
C PRO A 213 -8.54 16.57 13.88
N ASN A 214 -8.17 17.40 12.92
CA ASN A 214 -7.86 17.03 11.54
C ASN A 214 -6.43 16.48 11.32
N ASP A 215 -5.55 16.50 12.31
CA ASP A 215 -4.19 15.92 12.19
C ASP A 215 -4.26 14.38 12.23
N THR A 216 -4.09 13.70 11.10
CA THR A 216 -4.36 12.25 10.96
C THR A 216 -3.33 11.30 11.59
N ILE A 217 -2.38 11.81 12.36
CA ILE A 217 -1.34 11.05 13.08
C ILE A 217 -1.98 9.95 13.95
N PHE A 218 -1.40 8.75 14.00
CA PHE A 218 -1.99 7.60 14.72
C PHE A 218 -2.24 7.86 16.21
N LEU A 219 -1.41 8.70 16.85
CA LEU A 219 -1.54 9.13 18.25
C LEU A 219 -2.66 10.14 18.51
N ASN A 220 -3.19 10.81 17.47
CA ASN A 220 -4.21 11.84 17.68
C ASN A 220 -5.58 11.21 17.95
N ARG A 221 -5.92 10.98 19.22
CA ARG A 221 -7.24 10.44 19.62
C ARG A 221 -8.41 11.19 18.99
N LYS A 222 -8.31 12.50 18.81
CA LYS A 222 -9.37 13.34 18.22
C LYS A 222 -9.73 12.88 16.79
N SER A 223 -8.76 12.31 16.06
CA SER A 223 -8.91 11.71 14.72
C SER A 223 -9.40 10.25 14.70
N LYS A 224 -9.65 9.63 15.87
CA LYS A 224 -9.85 8.19 16.01
C LYS A 224 -11.19 7.84 16.64
N VAL A 225 -11.75 6.72 16.20
CA VAL A 225 -13.02 6.13 16.67
C VAL A 225 -12.85 4.62 16.86
N LYS A 226 -13.83 3.98 17.49
CA LYS A 226 -13.94 2.52 17.51
C LYS A 226 -14.33 2.03 16.11
N PRO A 227 -14.05 0.77 15.73
CA PRO A 227 -14.33 0.26 14.38
C PRO A 227 -15.80 0.25 13.95
N ASP A 228 -16.74 0.60 14.84
CA ASP A 228 -18.15 0.82 14.53
C ASP A 228 -18.43 2.15 13.81
N GLN A 229 -17.41 3.02 13.67
CA GLN A 229 -17.47 4.39 13.13
C GLN A 229 -18.48 5.32 13.83
N LYS A 230 -18.97 4.94 15.01
CA LYS A 230 -20.05 5.61 15.76
C LYS A 230 -19.60 6.04 17.15
N THR A 231 -18.70 5.28 17.76
CA THR A 231 -18.28 5.48 19.15
C THR A 231 -16.86 6.03 19.20
N GLY A 232 -16.67 7.22 19.77
CA GLY A 232 -15.35 7.80 20.03
C GLY A 232 -14.64 7.20 21.25
N PHE A 233 -13.54 7.84 21.64
CA PHE A 233 -12.81 7.56 22.89
C PHE A 233 -12.86 8.78 23.82
N GLU A 234 -13.19 8.56 25.09
CA GLU A 234 -13.41 9.65 26.05
C GLU A 234 -12.11 10.38 26.45
N SER A 235 -10.98 9.66 26.46
CA SER A 235 -9.68 10.18 26.86
C SER A 235 -8.55 9.40 26.19
N TRP A 236 -7.32 9.94 26.20
CA TRP A 236 -6.14 9.19 25.70
C TRP A 236 -6.02 7.82 26.37
N LYS A 237 -6.31 7.72 27.66
CA LYS A 237 -6.30 6.45 28.42
C LYS A 237 -7.31 5.41 27.92
N ASP A 238 -8.50 5.84 27.49
CA ASP A 238 -9.53 4.94 26.90
C ASP A 238 -9.11 4.43 25.50
N LEU A 239 -8.32 5.20 24.76
CA LEU A 239 -7.78 4.77 23.48
C LEU A 239 -6.51 3.90 23.65
N PHE A 240 -5.57 4.32 24.50
CA PHE A 240 -4.24 3.72 24.63
C PHE A 240 -4.20 2.52 25.59
N GLY A 241 -5.03 2.50 26.64
CA GLY A 241 -5.01 1.44 27.64
C GLY A 241 -3.86 1.61 28.66
N PRO A 242 -2.95 0.63 28.80
CA PRO A 242 -2.79 -0.57 27.97
C PRO A 242 -3.87 -1.63 28.23
N TYR A 243 -4.24 -2.35 27.16
CA TYR A 243 -5.07 -3.55 27.21
C TYR A 243 -4.17 -4.78 26.99
N ASP A 244 -4.34 -5.82 27.80
CA ASP A 244 -3.63 -7.09 27.60
C ASP A 244 -4.26 -7.88 26.46
N ILE A 245 -3.52 -8.04 25.36
CA ILE A 245 -3.91 -8.86 24.21
C ILE A 245 -2.91 -10.00 24.09
N LEU A 246 -3.30 -11.19 24.57
CA LEU A 246 -2.48 -12.42 24.55
C LEU A 246 -1.12 -12.28 25.26
N GLY A 247 -1.04 -11.53 26.37
CA GLY A 247 0.20 -11.25 27.10
C GLY A 247 0.97 -10.04 26.56
N VAL A 248 0.41 -9.29 25.59
CA VAL A 248 1.05 -8.13 24.97
C VAL A 248 0.24 -6.86 25.28
N PRO A 249 0.81 -5.91 26.06
CA PRO A 249 0.25 -4.57 26.22
C PRO A 249 0.03 -3.90 24.86
N SER A 250 -1.21 -3.53 24.59
CA SER A 250 -1.65 -2.99 23.30
C SER A 250 -2.64 -1.83 23.49
N SER A 251 -2.78 -0.99 22.45
CA SER A 251 -3.87 -0.03 22.36
C SER A 251 -5.24 -0.72 22.42
N SER A 252 -6.31 0.05 22.62
CA SER A 252 -7.67 -0.38 22.25
C SER A 252 -7.75 -0.73 20.75
N LEU A 253 -8.86 -1.37 20.35
CA LEU A 253 -9.13 -1.59 18.93
C LEU A 253 -9.67 -0.29 18.33
N VAL A 254 -8.97 0.23 17.32
CA VAL A 254 -9.12 1.61 16.85
C VAL A 254 -9.28 1.66 15.33
N ALA A 255 -9.94 2.71 14.82
CA ALA A 255 -10.02 3.08 13.41
C ALA A 255 -9.91 4.61 13.26
N ASP A 256 -9.57 5.09 12.07
CA ASP A 256 -9.69 6.51 11.72
C ASP A 256 -11.16 6.92 11.62
N ASN A 257 -11.46 8.18 11.97
CA ASN A 257 -12.80 8.74 11.83
C ASN A 257 -13.07 9.15 10.38
N PHE A 258 -13.65 8.27 9.58
CA PHE A 258 -13.83 8.49 8.14
C PHE A 258 -14.68 9.72 7.81
N THR A 259 -15.69 10.01 8.64
CA THR A 259 -16.54 11.21 8.49
C THR A 259 -15.74 12.50 8.63
N MET A 260 -14.64 12.49 9.39
CA MET A 260 -13.78 13.67 9.57
C MET A 260 -12.57 13.68 8.62
N THR A 261 -12.07 12.52 8.18
CA THR A 261 -10.94 12.45 7.23
C THR A 261 -11.38 12.51 5.76
N SER A 262 -12.66 12.29 5.46
CA SER A 262 -13.24 12.46 4.13
C SER A 262 -13.46 13.95 3.85
N THR A 263 -12.77 14.49 2.85
CA THR A 263 -12.85 15.90 2.44
C THR A 263 -13.02 16.02 0.93
N SER A 264 -13.33 17.20 0.40
CA SER A 264 -13.39 17.43 -1.05
C SER A 264 -12.05 17.24 -1.77
N GLU A 265 -10.93 17.35 -1.05
CA GLU A 265 -9.57 17.14 -1.57
C GLU A 265 -9.12 15.68 -1.44
N SER A 266 -9.63 14.97 -0.42
CA SER A 266 -9.37 13.57 -0.11
C SER A 266 -10.69 12.83 0.21
N PRO A 267 -11.55 12.59 -0.80
CA PRO A 267 -12.91 12.10 -0.57
C PRO A 267 -12.94 10.60 -0.26
N ILE A 268 -13.89 10.20 0.58
CA ILE A 268 -14.34 8.80 0.74
C ILE A 268 -15.85 8.78 0.50
N SER A 269 -16.28 8.13 -0.58
CA SER A 269 -17.69 8.15 -1.00
C SER A 269 -18.66 7.61 0.07
N GLY A 270 -19.63 8.44 0.45
CA GLY A 270 -20.60 8.18 1.52
C GLY A 270 -20.15 8.54 2.94
N TYR A 271 -19.02 9.26 3.11
CA TYR A 271 -18.54 9.73 4.42
C TYR A 271 -18.25 11.23 4.41
N GLY A 272 -18.51 11.89 5.53
CA GLY A 272 -18.36 13.35 5.67
C GLY A 272 -19.40 14.07 4.82
N ASP A 273 -18.98 15.15 4.15
CA ASP A 273 -19.81 15.89 3.20
C ASP A 273 -19.72 15.33 1.76
N ILE A 274 -19.25 14.07 1.59
CA ILE A 274 -19.10 13.42 0.28
C ILE A 274 -20.26 12.45 0.04
N ASP A 275 -21.09 12.77 -0.96
CA ASP A 275 -22.19 11.93 -1.39
C ASP A 275 -21.75 10.50 -1.76
N LEU A 276 -22.65 9.54 -1.56
CA LEU A 276 -22.46 8.16 -2.00
C LEU A 276 -22.78 8.03 -3.49
N ASP A 277 -21.74 7.87 -4.30
CA ASP A 277 -21.81 7.89 -5.77
C ASP A 277 -20.70 6.97 -6.34
N PRO A 278 -21.04 5.80 -6.95
CA PRO A 278 -22.38 5.32 -7.23
C PRO A 278 -23.14 4.86 -5.96
N ALA A 279 -24.46 5.03 -5.96
CA ALA A 279 -25.33 4.64 -4.85
C ALA A 279 -25.60 3.13 -4.74
N GLU A 280 -25.37 2.37 -5.82
CA GLU A 280 -25.58 0.92 -5.88
C GLU A 280 -24.41 0.23 -6.61
N PRO A 281 -24.11 -1.06 -6.34
CA PRO A 281 -22.99 -1.75 -6.96
C PRO A 281 -23.13 -1.86 -8.48
N ALA A 282 -22.23 -1.19 -9.21
CA ALA A 282 -22.20 -1.21 -10.68
C ALA A 282 -21.87 -2.60 -11.26
N PHE A 283 -21.17 -3.43 -10.50
CA PHE A 283 -20.82 -4.81 -10.83
C PHE A 283 -21.20 -5.71 -9.65
N LYS A 284 -21.63 -6.94 -9.92
CA LYS A 284 -21.77 -7.95 -8.87
C LYS A 284 -20.39 -8.33 -8.32
N ALA A 285 -20.29 -8.61 -7.02
CA ALA A 285 -19.03 -9.07 -6.42
C ALA A 285 -18.43 -10.30 -7.13
N GLU A 286 -19.26 -11.26 -7.55
CA GLU A 286 -18.83 -12.45 -8.33
C GLU A 286 -18.15 -12.13 -9.68
N ASN A 287 -18.41 -10.93 -10.22
CA ASN A 287 -17.91 -10.40 -11.48
C ASN A 287 -16.72 -9.44 -11.33
N ILE A 288 -16.20 -9.24 -10.11
CA ILE A 288 -15.03 -8.39 -9.84
C ILE A 288 -13.83 -9.27 -9.49
N ILE A 289 -12.70 -9.06 -10.16
CA ILE A 289 -11.39 -9.56 -9.71
C ILE A 289 -10.69 -8.42 -8.98
N LEU A 290 -10.52 -8.60 -7.67
CA LEU A 290 -9.93 -7.65 -6.74
C LEU A 290 -9.47 -8.41 -5.49
N ALA A 291 -8.32 -8.01 -4.94
CA ALA A 291 -7.87 -8.47 -3.63
C ALA A 291 -8.91 -8.18 -2.55
N SER A 292 -9.32 -9.21 -1.81
CA SER A 292 -10.42 -9.24 -0.81
C SER A 292 -11.82 -9.59 -1.32
N VAL A 293 -12.02 -9.82 -2.63
CA VAL A 293 -13.31 -10.29 -3.18
C VAL A 293 -13.14 -11.58 -3.97
N ARG A 294 -12.37 -11.54 -5.06
CA ARG A 294 -11.90 -12.70 -5.81
C ARG A 294 -10.51 -12.41 -6.32
N THR A 295 -9.53 -13.13 -5.80
CA THR A 295 -8.11 -12.89 -5.99
C THR A 295 -7.50 -13.99 -6.86
N ILE A 296 -6.64 -13.62 -7.80
CA ILE A 296 -5.81 -14.55 -8.55
C ILE A 296 -4.33 -14.22 -8.28
N ALA A 297 -3.55 -15.23 -7.92
CA ALA A 297 -2.11 -15.09 -7.71
C ALA A 297 -1.33 -15.57 -8.95
N PHE A 298 -0.38 -14.77 -9.41
CA PHE A 298 0.52 -15.16 -10.50
C PHE A 298 1.93 -15.48 -9.99
N GLY A 299 2.53 -16.55 -10.51
CA GLY A 299 3.91 -16.96 -10.23
C GLY A 299 4.07 -17.88 -9.02
N GLY A 300 5.05 -17.58 -8.17
CA GLY A 300 5.52 -18.48 -7.09
C GLY A 300 6.41 -19.63 -7.59
N ARG A 301 6.84 -20.51 -6.67
CA ARG A 301 7.71 -21.68 -6.98
C ARG A 301 7.03 -22.63 -7.97
N PRO A 302 7.76 -23.35 -8.84
CA PRO A 302 7.19 -24.28 -9.84
C PRO A 302 6.66 -25.58 -9.18
N ASN A 303 5.57 -25.46 -8.43
CA ASN A 303 4.92 -26.53 -7.69
C ASN A 303 3.38 -26.46 -7.81
N HIS A 304 2.72 -27.57 -7.51
CA HIS A 304 1.26 -27.61 -7.39
C HIS A 304 0.82 -27.03 -6.03
N GLY A 305 -0.46 -26.69 -5.91
CA GLY A 305 -1.05 -26.16 -4.68
C GLY A 305 -1.28 -24.64 -4.66
N PRO A 306 -1.99 -24.15 -3.64
CA PRO A 306 -2.42 -22.75 -3.53
C PRO A 306 -1.25 -21.80 -3.26
N MET A 307 -1.52 -20.52 -3.46
CA MET A 307 -0.61 -19.41 -3.13
C MET A 307 -1.42 -18.33 -2.41
N GLN A 308 -0.80 -17.59 -1.50
CA GLN A 308 -1.47 -16.50 -0.80
C GLN A 308 -1.87 -15.39 -1.78
N GLY A 309 -3.09 -14.85 -1.65
CA GLY A 309 -3.61 -13.82 -2.56
C GLY A 309 -2.85 -12.50 -2.49
N MET A 310 -2.52 -12.02 -1.29
CA MET A 310 -1.64 -10.87 -1.10
C MET A 310 -0.29 -11.30 -0.52
N GLY A 311 0.81 -10.91 -1.17
CA GLY A 311 2.16 -11.03 -0.62
C GLY A 311 2.44 -10.03 0.50
N GLY A 312 3.65 -10.07 1.05
CA GLY A 312 4.11 -9.07 2.04
C GLY A 312 3.36 -9.12 3.37
N VAL A 313 3.02 -7.94 3.91
CA VAL A 313 2.50 -7.74 5.27
C VAL A 313 1.10 -7.13 5.23
N LYS A 314 0.09 -7.83 5.79
CA LYS A 314 -1.30 -7.35 5.86
C LYS A 314 -1.55 -6.47 7.10
N GLY A 315 -0.70 -5.46 7.33
CA GLY A 315 -0.92 -4.41 8.33
C GLY A 315 -1.87 -3.31 7.80
N SER A 316 -2.21 -2.33 8.63
CA SER A 316 -3.13 -1.23 8.24
C SER A 316 -2.44 0.09 7.95
N GLN A 317 -1.19 0.31 8.40
CA GLN A 317 -0.48 1.57 8.14
C GLN A 317 1.05 1.37 8.13
N VAL A 318 1.69 1.95 7.11
CA VAL A 318 3.13 2.16 7.04
C VAL A 318 3.43 3.56 7.60
N PHE A 319 4.51 3.69 8.37
CA PHE A 319 5.05 4.96 8.83
C PHE A 319 6.48 5.10 8.29
N LEU A 320 6.82 6.25 7.71
CA LEU A 320 8.18 6.56 7.31
C LEU A 320 9.01 6.93 8.56
N LEU A 321 10.33 6.75 8.49
CA LEU A 321 11.21 7.21 9.57
C LEU A 321 11.13 8.74 9.76
N SER A 322 10.85 9.50 8.70
CA SER A 322 10.59 10.94 8.75
C SER A 322 9.33 11.28 9.56
N ASP A 323 8.26 10.48 9.43
CA ASP A 323 7.04 10.67 10.21
C ASP A 323 7.27 10.37 11.70
N ILE A 324 8.09 9.34 11.98
CA ILE A 324 8.51 8.99 13.35
C ILE A 324 9.35 10.12 13.95
N SER A 325 10.32 10.67 13.21
CA SER A 325 11.11 11.84 13.64
C SER A 325 10.21 13.03 13.96
N LYS A 326 9.31 13.39 13.05
CA LYS A 326 8.38 14.50 13.21
C LYS A 326 7.45 14.32 14.43
N VAL A 327 6.95 13.11 14.66
CA VAL A 327 6.15 12.79 15.86
C VAL A 327 7.01 12.93 17.13
N ALA A 328 8.26 12.48 17.09
CA ALA A 328 9.17 12.58 18.24
C ALA A 328 9.55 14.04 18.55
N GLU A 329 9.82 14.86 17.54
CA GLU A 329 10.08 16.30 17.67
C GLU A 329 8.88 17.04 18.27
N ILE A 330 7.68 16.83 17.71
CA ILE A 330 6.44 17.45 18.21
C ILE A 330 6.18 17.08 19.68
N ALA A 331 6.32 15.80 20.03
CA ALA A 331 6.12 15.34 21.39
C ALA A 331 7.18 15.89 22.36
N THR A 332 8.44 15.95 21.94
CA THR A 332 9.55 16.49 22.74
C THR A 332 9.32 17.98 23.05
N LEU A 333 8.94 18.78 22.04
CA LEU A 333 8.64 20.20 22.21
C LEU A 333 7.44 20.39 23.16
N ALA A 334 6.35 19.66 22.96
CA ALA A 334 5.15 19.75 23.80
C ALA A 334 5.44 19.36 25.27
N ILE A 335 6.29 18.35 25.52
CA ILE A 335 6.72 17.96 26.88
C ILE A 335 7.60 19.06 27.50
N GLN A 336 8.51 19.66 26.73
CA GLN A 336 9.36 20.76 27.21
C GLN A 336 8.55 22.02 27.55
N GLU A 337 7.60 22.43 26.70
CA GLU A 337 6.72 23.58 26.97
C GLU A 337 5.82 23.33 28.19
N ASN A 338 5.35 22.10 28.36
CA ASN A 338 4.51 21.68 29.47
C ASN A 338 5.27 21.45 30.80
N SER A 339 6.61 21.45 30.79
CA SER A 339 7.44 21.13 31.98
C SER A 339 7.20 22.02 33.21
N ASN A 340 6.77 23.27 33.01
CA ASN A 340 6.45 24.22 34.10
C ASN A 340 4.94 24.25 34.46
N SER A 341 4.15 23.32 33.94
CA SER A 341 2.74 23.12 34.30
C SER A 341 2.59 22.70 35.76
N SER A 342 1.42 22.95 36.36
CA SER A 342 1.04 22.33 37.63
C SER A 342 0.87 20.80 37.52
N GLU A 343 0.61 20.31 36.31
CA GLU A 343 0.53 18.90 35.95
C GLU A 343 1.38 18.70 34.67
N PRO A 344 2.68 18.40 34.80
CA PRO A 344 3.56 18.14 33.66
C PRO A 344 3.40 16.70 33.14
N ILE A 345 3.62 16.47 31.83
CA ILE A 345 3.54 15.13 31.23
C ILE A 345 4.64 14.21 31.79
N VAL A 346 5.86 14.72 31.85
CA VAL A 346 7.05 14.09 32.45
C VAL A 346 7.48 14.97 33.61
N ALA A 347 7.73 14.39 34.80
CA ALA A 347 8.21 15.17 35.94
C ALA A 347 9.66 15.65 35.68
N PRO A 348 10.10 16.78 36.26
CA PRO A 348 11.47 17.28 36.06
C PRO A 348 12.56 16.25 36.37
N ASP A 349 12.36 15.42 37.40
CA ASP A 349 13.31 14.37 37.82
C ASP A 349 13.32 13.16 36.86
N ASP A 350 12.27 12.95 36.05
CA ASP A 350 12.13 11.85 35.09
C ASP A 350 12.61 12.23 33.67
N MET A 351 13.04 13.49 33.46
CA MET A 351 13.41 14.01 32.13
C MET A 351 14.60 13.29 31.49
N ASP A 352 15.49 12.68 32.26
CA ASP A 352 16.61 11.89 31.71
C ASP A 352 16.17 10.47 31.31
N HIS A 353 15.21 9.87 32.03
CA HIS A 353 14.57 8.61 31.61
C HIS A 353 13.79 8.81 30.31
N PHE A 354 13.04 9.91 30.19
CA PHE A 354 12.36 10.28 28.95
C PHE A 354 13.33 10.31 27.75
N LYS A 355 14.51 10.94 27.88
CA LYS A 355 15.50 11.00 26.79
C LYS A 355 16.09 9.64 26.42
N ASP A 356 16.15 8.68 27.35
CA ASP A 356 16.70 7.34 27.12
C ASP A 356 15.72 6.44 26.35
N ILE A 357 14.42 6.54 26.63
CA ILE A 357 13.38 5.67 26.03
C ILE A 357 12.75 6.21 24.74
N PHE A 358 13.01 7.47 24.39
CA PHE A 358 12.31 8.18 23.32
C PHE A 358 13.14 8.23 22.03
N PRO A 359 12.53 8.13 20.83
CA PRO A 359 13.30 8.21 19.59
C PRO A 359 14.02 9.56 19.44
N ILE A 360 15.30 9.51 19.09
CA ILE A 360 16.04 10.70 18.65
C ILE A 360 15.57 11.13 17.24
N PRO A 361 15.61 12.43 16.89
CA PRO A 361 15.33 12.90 15.55
C PRO A 361 16.29 12.28 14.51
N LEU A 362 15.83 12.15 13.26
CA LEU A 362 16.67 11.63 12.16
C LEU A 362 17.90 12.49 11.87
N SER A 363 17.87 13.79 12.19
CA SER A 363 19.04 14.68 12.11
C SER A 363 20.17 14.28 13.06
N ASP A 364 19.83 13.59 14.15
CA ASP A 364 20.70 13.30 15.28
C ASP A 364 21.16 11.83 15.29
N PHE A 365 20.65 11.02 14.35
CA PHE A 365 21.08 9.64 14.16
C PHE A 365 22.56 9.57 13.75
N PRO A 366 23.35 8.62 14.31
CA PRO A 366 24.79 8.49 14.00
C PRO A 366 25.07 8.00 12.57
N ILE A 367 24.02 7.63 11.82
CA ILE A 367 24.05 7.27 10.41
C ILE A 367 22.95 8.05 9.67
N THR A 368 23.27 8.63 8.53
CA THR A 368 22.28 9.36 7.71
C THR A 368 21.34 8.36 7.04
N LEU A 369 20.11 8.25 7.54
CA LEU A 369 19.05 7.44 6.94
C LEU A 369 18.24 8.32 5.99
N THR A 370 18.42 8.11 4.68
CA THR A 370 17.69 8.86 3.63
C THR A 370 16.31 8.30 3.34
N THR A 371 16.10 6.99 3.54
CA THR A 371 14.81 6.32 3.43
C THR A 371 14.67 5.25 4.51
N GLY A 372 13.43 4.84 4.79
CA GLY A 372 13.11 3.76 5.71
C GLY A 372 11.67 3.86 6.19
N GLN A 373 11.07 2.72 6.47
CA GLN A 373 9.67 2.63 6.88
C GLN A 373 9.39 1.40 7.74
N VAL A 374 8.37 1.48 8.58
CA VAL A 374 7.89 0.35 9.40
C VAL A 374 6.40 0.13 9.19
N ASN A 375 5.96 -1.12 9.25
CA ASN A 375 4.54 -1.41 9.39
C ASN A 375 4.16 -1.21 10.86
N LEU A 376 3.51 -0.08 11.16
CA LEU A 376 3.29 0.38 12.53
C LEU A 376 2.06 -0.27 13.17
N LEU A 377 1.01 -0.50 12.36
CA LEU A 377 -0.32 -0.88 12.83
C LEU A 377 -0.73 -2.28 12.35
N ASN A 378 -1.05 -3.15 13.29
CA ASN A 378 -1.63 -4.46 13.00
C ASN A 378 -3.10 -4.30 12.63
N ALA A 379 -3.51 -4.77 11.44
CA ALA A 379 -4.92 -4.87 11.07
C ALA A 379 -5.57 -6.15 11.63
N PHE A 380 -6.88 -6.12 11.91
CA PHE A 380 -7.65 -7.26 12.45
C PHE A 380 -8.87 -7.61 11.57
N LYS A 381 -9.57 -8.72 11.86
CA LYS A 381 -10.85 -9.08 11.23
C LYS A 381 -12.03 -8.78 12.18
N PRO A 382 -13.24 -8.48 11.67
CA PRO A 382 -14.43 -8.26 12.51
C PRO A 382 -14.76 -9.40 13.49
N ASN A 383 -14.36 -10.63 13.15
CA ASN A 383 -14.57 -11.83 13.96
C ASN A 383 -13.32 -12.28 14.73
N ASN A 384 -12.17 -11.60 14.60
CA ASN A 384 -10.95 -11.92 15.33
C ASN A 384 -10.09 -10.67 15.58
N HIS A 385 -10.17 -10.14 16.80
CA HIS A 385 -9.44 -8.97 17.28
C HIS A 385 -8.14 -9.31 18.04
N SER A 386 -7.70 -10.58 18.01
CA SER A 386 -6.53 -11.08 18.74
C SER A 386 -5.39 -11.56 17.83
N LEU A 387 -5.72 -12.04 16.62
CA LEU A 387 -4.74 -12.46 15.61
C LEU A 387 -4.65 -11.39 14.50
N PRO A 388 -3.53 -10.67 14.36
CA PRO A 388 -3.33 -9.73 13.26
C PRO A 388 -3.41 -10.39 11.89
N ARG A 389 -4.03 -9.71 10.91
CA ARG A 389 -4.26 -10.23 9.54
C ARG A 389 -2.97 -10.69 8.86
N GLN A 390 -1.83 -10.07 9.15
CA GLN A 390 -0.52 -10.47 8.59
C GLN A 390 -0.07 -11.89 8.95
N PHE A 391 -0.63 -12.50 9.99
CA PHE A 391 -0.37 -13.90 10.37
C PHE A 391 -1.46 -14.87 9.88
N ILE A 392 -2.46 -14.37 9.15
CA ILE A 392 -3.55 -15.18 8.59
C ILE A 392 -3.24 -15.48 7.13
N TYR A 393 -2.96 -16.75 6.84
CA TYR A 393 -2.87 -17.25 5.47
C TYR A 393 -4.25 -17.23 4.80
N GLU A 394 -4.32 -16.64 3.61
CA GLU A 394 -5.53 -16.56 2.79
C GLU A 394 -5.14 -16.90 1.35
N ALA A 395 -5.48 -18.11 0.91
CA ALA A 395 -5.23 -18.53 -0.46
C ALA A 395 -5.94 -17.61 -1.46
N ALA A 396 -5.32 -17.37 -2.61
CA ALA A 396 -6.04 -16.93 -3.79
C ALA A 396 -7.00 -18.04 -4.26
N GLU A 397 -8.13 -17.64 -4.81
CA GLU A 397 -9.13 -18.53 -5.42
C GLU A 397 -8.55 -19.33 -6.59
N CYS A 398 -7.62 -18.71 -7.33
CA CYS A 398 -6.88 -19.33 -8.42
C CYS A 398 -5.40 -18.93 -8.36
N ARG A 399 -4.53 -19.78 -8.89
CA ARG A 399 -3.13 -19.48 -9.15
C ARG A 399 -2.81 -19.78 -10.60
N ARG A 400 -2.04 -18.90 -11.24
CA ARG A 400 -1.44 -19.14 -12.57
C ARG A 400 0.07 -18.89 -12.53
N TYR A 401 0.78 -19.34 -13.55
CA TYR A 401 2.16 -18.93 -13.80
C TYR A 401 2.16 -17.78 -14.81
N PHE A 402 3.08 -16.83 -14.65
CA PHE A 402 3.34 -15.85 -15.71
C PHE A 402 3.83 -16.57 -16.97
N THR A 403 3.28 -16.21 -18.13
CA THR A 403 3.90 -16.46 -19.43
C THR A 403 4.84 -15.31 -19.79
N LEU A 404 5.66 -15.47 -20.83
CA LEU A 404 6.44 -14.35 -21.38
C LEU A 404 5.50 -13.23 -21.85
N ASP A 405 4.40 -13.58 -22.52
CA ASP A 405 3.39 -12.64 -23.00
C ASP A 405 2.81 -11.80 -21.85
N ASN A 406 2.56 -12.40 -20.68
CA ASN A 406 2.06 -11.70 -19.50
C ASN A 406 3.04 -10.66 -18.93
N ILE A 407 4.33 -10.77 -19.23
CA ILE A 407 5.37 -9.85 -18.76
C ILE A 407 5.55 -8.71 -19.76
N ILE A 408 5.47 -8.99 -21.07
CA ILE A 408 5.69 -7.98 -22.13
C ILE A 408 4.42 -7.22 -22.52
N ALA A 409 3.23 -7.79 -22.28
CA ALA A 409 1.94 -7.24 -22.66
C ALA A 409 0.91 -7.44 -21.52
N PRO A 410 0.73 -6.43 -20.64
CA PRO A 410 -0.20 -6.47 -19.50
C PRO A 410 -1.63 -6.92 -19.85
N GLU A 411 -2.12 -6.59 -21.04
CA GLU A 411 -3.43 -7.04 -21.52
C GLU A 411 -3.59 -8.58 -21.51
N THR A 412 -2.51 -9.31 -21.79
CA THR A 412 -2.55 -10.78 -21.77
C THR A 412 -2.60 -11.34 -20.34
N LEU A 413 -2.07 -10.61 -19.36
CA LEU A 413 -2.22 -10.94 -17.93
C LEU A 413 -3.69 -10.81 -17.53
N TRP A 414 -4.35 -9.74 -17.96
CA TRP A 414 -5.78 -9.51 -17.72
C TRP A 414 -6.65 -10.57 -18.41
N ALA A 415 -6.37 -10.89 -19.68
CA ALA A 415 -7.06 -11.96 -20.39
C ALA A 415 -6.89 -13.33 -19.70
N SER A 416 -5.69 -13.61 -19.19
CA SER A 416 -5.41 -14.81 -18.39
C SER A 416 -6.14 -14.81 -17.05
N ALA A 417 -6.29 -13.66 -16.39
CA ALA A 417 -7.09 -13.53 -15.17
C ALA A 417 -8.59 -13.74 -15.43
N ALA A 418 -9.13 -13.11 -16.48
CA ALA A 418 -10.54 -13.25 -16.88
C ALA A 418 -10.88 -14.68 -17.29
N ASP A 419 -10.06 -15.32 -18.11
CA ASP A 419 -10.17 -16.73 -18.50
C ASP A 419 -10.30 -17.66 -17.29
N ALA A 420 -9.39 -17.56 -16.33
CA ALA A 420 -9.43 -18.37 -15.11
C ALA A 420 -10.66 -18.11 -14.23
N MET A 421 -11.01 -16.84 -14.04
CA MET A 421 -11.92 -16.42 -12.99
C MET A 421 -13.36 -16.23 -13.45
N PHE A 422 -13.60 -15.97 -14.74
CA PHE A 422 -14.93 -15.73 -15.30
C PHE A 422 -15.38 -16.79 -16.31
N TYR A 423 -14.46 -17.43 -17.06
CA TYR A 423 -14.81 -18.35 -18.16
C TYR A 423 -14.40 -19.81 -17.93
N GLY A 424 -13.84 -20.13 -16.75
CA GLY A 424 -13.56 -21.50 -16.32
C GLY A 424 -12.26 -22.10 -16.86
N GLY A 425 -11.31 -21.26 -17.28
CA GLY A 425 -9.97 -21.68 -17.68
C GLY A 425 -9.14 -22.23 -16.51
N ASP A 426 -8.11 -23.02 -16.84
CA ASP A 426 -7.36 -23.79 -15.84
C ASP A 426 -6.59 -22.92 -14.82
N CYS A 427 -6.48 -23.43 -13.60
CA CYS A 427 -5.54 -22.95 -12.58
C CYS A 427 -4.39 -23.97 -12.42
N VAL A 428 -3.33 -23.60 -11.70
CA VAL A 428 -2.28 -24.54 -11.28
C VAL A 428 -2.95 -25.72 -10.54
N PRO A 429 -2.59 -26.99 -10.82
CA PRO A 429 -3.28 -28.13 -10.21
C PRO A 429 -3.28 -28.06 -8.68
N GLY A 430 -4.47 -28.23 -8.09
CA GLY A 430 -4.68 -28.15 -6.64
C GLY A 430 -4.55 -26.75 -6.05
N SER A 431 -4.55 -25.67 -6.85
CA SER A 431 -4.42 -24.29 -6.36
C SER A 431 -5.74 -23.58 -6.08
N THR A 432 -6.88 -24.23 -6.27
CA THR A 432 -8.22 -23.68 -6.03
C THR A 432 -8.76 -24.18 -4.69
N ASN A 433 -9.74 -23.47 -4.11
CA ASN A 433 -10.34 -23.78 -2.81
C ASN A 433 -9.30 -23.97 -1.68
N GLY A 434 -8.23 -23.16 -1.70
CA GLY A 434 -7.20 -23.21 -0.67
C GLY A 434 -7.70 -22.69 0.69
N THR A 435 -7.04 -23.07 1.77
CA THR A 435 -7.41 -22.62 3.12
C THR A 435 -7.41 -21.09 3.21
N GLY A 436 -8.50 -20.52 3.72
CA GLY A 436 -8.66 -19.07 3.84
C GLY A 436 -8.94 -18.34 2.51
N SER A 437 -9.28 -19.06 1.44
CA SER A 437 -9.92 -18.48 0.24
C SER A 437 -11.12 -17.64 0.68
N LEU A 438 -11.28 -16.46 0.09
CA LEU A 438 -12.34 -15.51 0.45
C LEU A 438 -13.63 -15.77 -0.34
N TRP A 439 -13.52 -16.55 -1.42
CA TRP A 439 -14.63 -16.96 -2.26
C TRP A 439 -14.63 -18.48 -2.57
N PRO A 440 -15.81 -19.12 -2.67
CA PRO A 440 -17.07 -18.68 -2.07
C PRO A 440 -16.94 -18.77 -0.53
N SER A 441 -17.56 -17.84 0.20
CA SER A 441 -17.63 -17.94 1.66
C SER A 441 -18.28 -19.27 2.08
N GLU A 442 -17.74 -19.92 3.10
CA GLU A 442 -18.46 -21.01 3.78
C GLU A 442 -19.84 -20.49 4.22
N SER A 443 -20.89 -21.27 3.91
CA SER A 443 -22.30 -20.92 4.08
C SER A 443 -22.81 -21.05 5.51
#